data_AF-A0A8J3G0W4-F1
#
_entry.id   AF-A0A8J3G0W4-F1
#
_cell.length_a   1.000
_cell.length_b   1.000
_cell.length_c   1.000
_cell.angle_alpha   90.00
_cell.angle_beta   90.00
_cell.angle_gamma   90.00
#
_symmetry.space_group_name_H-M   'P 1'
#
loop_
_entity.id
_entity.type
_entity.pdbx_description
1 polymer ?
#
loop_
_entity_poly.entity_id
_entity_poly.type
_entity_poly.pdbx_seq_one_letter_code
_entity_poly.pdbx_strand_id
1 'polypeptide(L)'
;MTSDTFSAPKFPLGWEEWIALPDLGLPAIKAKVDTGAKTSALHAIRVEPFGSEAKPQVRFIMHPNPDDHSIEVVCSAPVKDKRMITSSNGQKELRYVIESTAKVGDKVMPIEISLTNRETMGYRMLLGRSAIADDMSVRPTESFIQTTLSYSVYKKRRKSAVQDRPLRIGILTQSPNNYSNKRMIEAAEARGHTIETIYTSRCYMAINGHKPEVHYKGKPLVSYDAIIPRIGASITFYGMSVVRQFEAMGVYVLNTADSIGKSRDKLLAHQLLARHGLGMPTTAFAKSARDTNDILDLIGGSPAVVKLLESTQGRGVVLAETRKSASALIDAFRGLNAHFLVQEFVKEAAGSDIRAFVVNGKVVGSMMRTAAPGDFRSNVHQGGSVKTVKLTKEERRAAIRAAKILRLDVSGVDILRSATGPKILEVNSSPGLQGIEEATKKDIAGAIIECIEANVPTIYRVSQRG
;
A
#
# COMPACT_ATOMS: atom_id res chain seq x y z
N MET A 1 -45.13 -36.03 -40.38
CA MET A 1 -45.02 -35.79 -38.93
C MET A 1 -43.76 -34.98 -38.70
N THR A 2 -43.90 -33.66 -38.67
CA THR A 2 -42.82 -32.71 -38.42
C THR A 2 -42.45 -32.79 -36.95
N SER A 3 -41.19 -33.11 -36.67
CA SER A 3 -40.63 -33.09 -35.33
C SER A 3 -40.57 -31.64 -34.85
N ASP A 4 -41.53 -31.23 -34.02
CA ASP A 4 -41.43 -30.00 -33.24
C ASP A 4 -40.27 -30.13 -32.26
N THR A 5 -39.10 -29.67 -32.70
CA THR A 5 -37.98 -29.39 -31.80
C THR A 5 -38.36 -28.18 -30.96
N PHE A 6 -38.91 -28.42 -29.77
CA PHE A 6 -39.05 -27.39 -28.75
C PHE A 6 -37.65 -26.81 -28.46
N SER A 7 -37.40 -25.61 -28.99
CA SER A 7 -36.21 -24.83 -28.66
C SER A 7 -36.17 -24.63 -27.14
N ALA A 8 -35.01 -24.88 -26.52
CA ALA A 8 -34.83 -24.66 -25.09
C ALA A 8 -35.24 -23.22 -24.72
N PRO A 9 -35.85 -23.01 -23.54
CA PRO A 9 -36.31 -21.69 -23.13
C PRO A 9 -35.13 -20.71 -23.08
N LYS A 10 -35.23 -19.62 -23.85
CA LYS A 10 -34.22 -18.57 -23.88
C LYS A 10 -34.21 -17.79 -22.56
N PHE A 11 -33.03 -17.38 -22.11
CA PHE A 11 -32.83 -16.52 -20.96
C PHE A 11 -33.46 -15.13 -21.23
N PRO A 12 -34.49 -14.72 -20.49
CA PRO A 12 -35.20 -13.48 -20.77
C PRO A 12 -34.47 -12.27 -20.18
N LEU A 13 -34.32 -11.21 -20.97
CA LEU A 13 -33.88 -9.89 -20.53
C LEU A 13 -35.05 -8.91 -20.68
N GLY A 14 -35.28 -8.06 -19.68
CA GLY A 14 -36.12 -6.88 -19.85
C GLY A 14 -35.46 -5.82 -20.73
N TRP A 15 -36.18 -4.74 -21.02
CA TRP A 15 -35.60 -3.57 -21.70
C TRP A 15 -34.62 -2.80 -20.80
N GLU A 16 -34.72 -2.98 -19.49
CA GLU A 16 -33.74 -2.59 -18.48
C GLU A 16 -33.47 -3.72 -17.50
N GLU A 17 -32.23 -3.85 -17.06
CA GLU A 17 -31.78 -4.90 -16.15
C GLU A 17 -30.77 -4.41 -15.13
N TRP A 18 -30.66 -5.15 -14.03
CA TRP A 18 -29.56 -5.01 -13.08
C TRP A 18 -28.36 -5.84 -13.53
N ILE A 19 -27.19 -5.21 -13.55
CA ILE A 19 -25.93 -5.83 -13.95
C ILE A 19 -24.89 -5.63 -12.84
N ALA A 20 -24.06 -6.65 -12.60
CA ALA A 20 -22.82 -6.50 -11.85
C ALA A 20 -21.61 -6.66 -12.79
N LEU A 21 -20.59 -5.81 -12.59
CA LEU A 21 -19.29 -5.89 -13.27
C LEU A 21 -18.21 -6.12 -12.18
N PRO A 22 -18.01 -7.38 -11.73
CA PRO A 22 -17.09 -7.70 -10.63
C PRO A 22 -15.66 -7.22 -10.86
N ASP A 23 -15.13 -7.34 -12.08
CA ASP A 23 -13.74 -6.92 -12.40
C ASP A 23 -13.55 -5.41 -12.20
N LEU A 24 -14.62 -4.64 -12.38
CA LEU A 24 -14.63 -3.19 -12.18
C LEU A 24 -15.08 -2.78 -10.78
N GLY A 25 -15.37 -3.73 -9.88
CA GLY A 25 -15.79 -3.41 -8.52
C GLY A 25 -17.17 -2.74 -8.49
N LEU A 26 -18.00 -3.01 -9.49
CA LEU A 26 -19.35 -2.48 -9.64
C LEU A 26 -20.36 -3.59 -9.36
N PRO A 27 -20.68 -3.88 -8.08
CA PRO A 27 -21.59 -4.96 -7.72
C PRO A 27 -23.06 -4.72 -8.13
N ALA A 28 -23.45 -3.50 -8.50
CA ALA A 28 -24.82 -3.20 -8.93
C ALA A 28 -24.89 -1.93 -9.78
N ILE A 29 -25.31 -2.05 -11.03
CA ILE A 29 -25.64 -0.91 -11.90
C ILE A 29 -26.89 -1.25 -12.71
N LYS A 30 -27.74 -0.25 -12.95
CA LYS A 30 -28.85 -0.39 -13.90
C LYS A 30 -28.32 -0.16 -15.32
N ALA A 31 -28.67 -1.06 -16.22
CA ALA A 31 -28.34 -0.97 -17.63
C ALA A 31 -29.61 -1.01 -18.48
N LYS A 32 -29.65 -0.19 -19.53
CA LYS A 32 -30.64 -0.32 -20.59
C LYS A 32 -30.15 -1.35 -21.61
N VAL A 33 -30.99 -2.31 -21.96
CA VAL A 33 -30.72 -3.25 -23.04
C VAL A 33 -30.96 -2.54 -24.37
N ASP A 34 -29.92 -2.43 -25.18
CA ASP A 34 -29.92 -1.64 -26.41
C ASP A 34 -29.44 -2.50 -27.58
N THR A 35 -30.41 -3.06 -28.30
CA THR A 35 -30.14 -3.89 -29.49
C THR A 35 -29.63 -3.06 -30.68
N GLY A 36 -29.79 -1.73 -30.66
CA GLY A 36 -29.24 -0.83 -31.69
C GLY A 36 -27.75 -0.56 -31.50
N ALA A 37 -27.26 -0.58 -30.25
CA ALA A 37 -25.85 -0.44 -29.95
C ALA A 37 -25.09 -1.76 -30.19
N LYS A 38 -24.04 -1.73 -31.03
CA LYS A 38 -23.17 -2.91 -31.23
C LYS A 38 -22.44 -3.31 -29.95
N THR A 39 -21.66 -2.38 -29.40
CA THR A 39 -20.84 -2.59 -28.19
C THR A 39 -21.54 -1.96 -26.99
N SER A 40 -21.43 -2.59 -25.81
CA SER A 40 -21.91 -2.01 -24.57
C SER A 40 -21.19 -0.69 -24.27
N ALA A 41 -21.84 0.18 -23.50
CA ALA A 41 -21.26 1.47 -23.13
C ALA A 41 -21.40 1.68 -21.62
N LEU A 42 -20.34 2.17 -20.97
CA LEU A 42 -20.32 2.45 -19.55
C LEU A 42 -19.96 3.91 -19.32
N HIS A 43 -20.67 4.53 -18.37
CA HIS A 43 -20.34 5.86 -17.88
C HIS A 43 -18.92 5.84 -17.31
N ALA A 44 -18.10 6.76 -17.80
CA ALA A 44 -16.76 6.96 -17.31
C ALA A 44 -16.41 8.45 -17.43
N ILE A 45 -15.86 9.01 -16.36
CA ILE A 45 -15.24 10.34 -16.35
C ILE A 45 -13.79 10.22 -15.89
N ARG A 46 -13.00 11.28 -16.11
CA ARG A 46 -11.57 11.32 -15.76
C ARG A 46 -10.84 10.06 -16.27
N VAL A 47 -11.07 9.75 -17.55
CA VAL A 47 -10.47 8.61 -18.23
C VAL A 47 -8.99 8.90 -18.46
N GLU A 48 -8.13 8.21 -17.73
CA GLU A 48 -6.69 8.43 -17.67
C GLU A 48 -5.96 7.14 -18.11
N PRO A 49 -5.30 7.12 -19.29
CA PRO A 49 -4.49 5.98 -19.69
C PRO A 49 -3.19 5.90 -18.88
N PHE A 50 -2.72 4.68 -18.64
CA PHE A 50 -1.44 4.39 -18.01
C PHE A 50 -0.88 3.04 -18.48
N GLY A 51 0.29 2.66 -17.99
CA GLY A 51 1.00 1.47 -18.46
C GLY A 51 1.87 1.74 -19.69
N SER A 52 2.54 0.68 -20.16
CA SER A 52 3.38 0.74 -21.36
C SER A 52 2.55 0.53 -22.63
N GLU A 53 3.11 0.83 -23.80
CA GLU A 53 2.45 0.56 -25.07
C GLU A 53 2.14 -0.93 -25.27
N ALA A 54 2.96 -1.82 -24.72
CA ALA A 54 2.75 -3.27 -24.78
C ALA A 54 1.67 -3.77 -23.81
N LYS A 55 1.38 -3.01 -22.74
CA LYS A 55 0.37 -3.34 -21.73
C LYS A 55 -0.43 -2.07 -21.38
N PRO A 56 -1.22 -1.54 -22.33
CA PRO A 56 -1.96 -0.30 -22.11
C PRO A 56 -3.09 -0.56 -21.10
N GLN A 57 -3.25 0.35 -20.15
CA GLN A 57 -4.24 0.30 -19.09
C GLN A 57 -4.99 1.62 -19.05
N VAL A 58 -6.19 1.62 -18.47
CA VAL A 58 -7.00 2.83 -18.29
C VAL A 58 -7.62 2.85 -16.91
N ARG A 59 -7.56 4.01 -16.25
CA ARG A 59 -8.26 4.31 -15.01
C ARG A 59 -9.37 5.31 -15.31
N PHE A 60 -10.50 5.17 -14.63
CA PHE A 60 -11.63 6.09 -14.77
C PHE A 60 -12.47 6.09 -13.50
N ILE A 61 -13.26 7.15 -13.33
CA ILE A 61 -14.25 7.26 -12.27
C ILE A 61 -15.63 6.94 -12.82
N MET A 62 -16.39 6.16 -12.06
CA MET A 62 -17.76 5.76 -12.35
C MET A 62 -18.69 6.17 -11.20
N HIS A 63 -19.76 6.89 -11.54
CA HIS A 63 -20.89 7.14 -10.64
C HIS A 63 -22.00 6.10 -10.90
N PRO A 64 -22.18 5.09 -10.03
CA PRO A 64 -23.08 3.98 -10.29
C PRO A 64 -24.57 4.38 -10.19
N ASN A 65 -24.89 5.35 -9.32
CA ASN A 65 -26.24 5.84 -9.11
C ASN A 65 -26.45 7.17 -9.86
N PRO A 66 -27.36 7.25 -10.85
CA PRO A 66 -27.73 8.52 -11.47
C PRO A 66 -28.23 9.58 -10.49
N ASP A 67 -28.85 9.17 -9.39
CA ASP A 67 -29.48 10.08 -8.42
C ASP A 67 -28.52 10.50 -7.28
N ASP A 68 -27.30 9.94 -7.24
CA ASP A 68 -26.32 10.21 -6.18
C ASP A 68 -24.90 10.22 -6.75
N HIS A 69 -24.44 11.40 -7.14
CA HIS A 69 -23.10 11.62 -7.68
C HIS A 69 -22.03 11.66 -6.59
N SER A 70 -22.39 11.58 -5.30
CA SER A 70 -21.38 11.59 -4.23
C SER A 70 -20.60 10.28 -4.15
N ILE A 71 -21.11 9.21 -4.76
CA ILE A 71 -20.50 7.88 -4.77
C ILE A 71 -19.63 7.76 -6.02
N GLU A 72 -18.32 7.83 -5.83
CA GLU A 72 -17.33 7.59 -6.86
C GLU A 72 -16.76 6.19 -6.72
N VAL A 73 -16.77 5.42 -7.81
CA VAL A 73 -16.04 4.14 -7.92
C VAL A 73 -14.85 4.34 -8.84
N VAL A 74 -13.64 4.12 -8.34
CA VAL A 74 -12.41 4.19 -9.12
C VAL A 74 -12.18 2.83 -9.77
N CYS A 75 -12.39 2.78 -11.07
CA CYS A 75 -12.24 1.59 -11.89
C CYS A 75 -10.92 1.65 -12.66
N SER A 76 -10.34 0.47 -12.93
CA SER A 76 -9.22 0.35 -13.86
C SER A 76 -9.25 -1.00 -14.56
N ALA A 77 -8.79 -1.03 -15.80
CA ALA A 77 -8.77 -2.24 -16.63
C ALA A 77 -7.68 -2.17 -17.72
N PRO A 78 -7.20 -3.32 -18.22
CA PRO A 78 -6.44 -3.36 -19.47
C PRO A 78 -7.26 -2.80 -20.64
N VAL A 79 -6.60 -2.07 -21.54
CA VAL A 79 -7.22 -1.56 -22.76
C VAL A 79 -7.19 -2.67 -23.81
N LYS A 80 -8.37 -3.05 -24.31
CA LYS A 80 -8.50 -4.00 -25.43
C LYS A 80 -8.32 -3.31 -26.77
N ASP A 81 -8.92 -2.14 -26.94
CA ASP A 81 -8.90 -1.40 -28.22
C ASP A 81 -9.25 0.09 -28.02
N LYS A 82 -9.01 0.92 -29.05
CA LYS A 82 -9.57 2.27 -29.18
C LYS A 82 -10.41 2.33 -30.45
N ARG A 83 -11.72 2.57 -30.32
CA ARG A 83 -12.65 2.54 -31.46
C ARG A 83 -13.34 3.88 -31.64
N MET A 84 -13.47 4.29 -32.90
CA MET A 84 -14.33 5.41 -33.29
C MET A 84 -15.78 4.93 -33.23
N ILE A 85 -16.57 5.47 -32.30
CA ILE A 85 -17.95 5.08 -32.07
C ILE A 85 -18.88 6.25 -32.41
N THR A 86 -19.88 5.98 -33.25
CA THR A 86 -20.93 6.95 -33.61
C THR A 86 -22.12 6.78 -32.68
N SER A 87 -22.55 7.87 -32.02
CA SER A 87 -23.77 7.88 -31.22
C SER A 87 -25.02 7.92 -32.09
N SER A 88 -26.19 7.67 -31.50
CA SER A 88 -27.49 7.84 -32.15
C SER A 88 -27.70 9.24 -32.72
N ASN A 89 -26.99 10.23 -32.18
CA ASN A 89 -27.09 11.64 -32.58
C ASN A 89 -26.06 12.00 -33.68
N GLY A 90 -25.41 11.00 -34.28
CA GLY A 90 -24.44 11.17 -35.37
C GLY A 90 -23.05 11.64 -34.95
N GLN A 91 -22.83 11.95 -33.67
CA GLN A 91 -21.52 12.37 -33.17
C GLN A 91 -20.56 11.19 -33.09
N LYS A 92 -19.33 11.38 -33.58
CA LYS A 92 -18.27 10.38 -33.53
C LYS A 92 -17.29 10.71 -32.40
N GLU A 93 -16.94 9.71 -31.61
CA GLU A 93 -16.01 9.83 -30.48
C GLU A 93 -15.04 8.65 -30.49
N LEU A 94 -13.74 8.92 -30.33
CA LEU A 94 -12.73 7.88 -30.12
C LEU A 94 -12.77 7.43 -28.66
N ARG A 95 -13.17 6.18 -28.40
CA ARG A 95 -13.38 5.64 -27.06
C ARG A 95 -12.44 4.49 -26.76
N TYR A 96 -11.97 4.43 -25.52
CA TYR A 96 -11.33 3.23 -24.98
C TYR A 96 -12.36 2.11 -24.88
N VAL A 97 -11.97 0.91 -25.31
CA VAL A 97 -12.74 -0.31 -25.17
C VAL A 97 -12.00 -1.25 -24.24
N ILE A 98 -12.70 -1.72 -23.22
CA ILE A 98 -12.21 -2.69 -22.24
C ILE A 98 -13.05 -3.96 -22.33
N GLU A 99 -12.55 -5.05 -21.76
CA GLU A 99 -13.30 -6.27 -21.54
C GLU A 99 -13.59 -6.42 -20.05
N SER A 100 -14.80 -6.85 -19.71
CA SER A 100 -15.16 -7.18 -18.34
C SER A 100 -16.23 -8.26 -18.32
N THR A 101 -16.21 -9.07 -17.27
CA THR A 101 -17.26 -10.02 -16.92
C THR A 101 -18.51 -9.26 -16.49
N ALA A 102 -19.63 -9.51 -17.16
CA ALA A 102 -20.95 -9.08 -16.75
C ALA A 102 -21.73 -10.23 -16.12
N LYS A 103 -22.42 -9.95 -15.02
CA LYS A 103 -23.38 -10.85 -14.39
C LYS A 103 -24.78 -10.24 -14.41
N VAL A 104 -25.73 -10.97 -14.99
CA VAL A 104 -27.15 -10.62 -15.05
C VAL A 104 -27.95 -11.85 -14.60
N GLY A 105 -28.62 -11.76 -13.45
CA GLY A 105 -29.20 -12.94 -12.81
C GLY A 105 -28.15 -14.04 -12.59
N ASP A 106 -28.39 -15.22 -13.15
CA ASP A 106 -27.48 -16.37 -13.12
C ASP A 106 -26.54 -16.44 -14.34
N LYS A 107 -26.73 -15.58 -15.35
CA LYS A 107 -25.87 -15.54 -16.53
C LYS A 107 -24.61 -14.74 -16.23
N VAL A 108 -23.46 -15.33 -16.56
CA VAL A 108 -22.14 -14.70 -16.48
C VAL A 108 -21.50 -14.76 -17.86
N MET A 109 -21.10 -13.62 -18.42
CA MET A 109 -20.46 -13.58 -19.73
C MET A 109 -19.42 -12.45 -19.84
N PRO A 110 -18.35 -12.64 -20.64
CA PRO A 110 -17.46 -11.54 -21.00
C PRO A 110 -18.18 -10.58 -21.94
N ILE A 111 -18.01 -9.28 -21.73
CA ILE A 111 -18.55 -8.24 -22.61
C ILE A 111 -17.48 -7.20 -22.94
N GLU A 112 -17.56 -6.66 -24.15
CA GLU A 112 -16.80 -5.47 -24.52
C GLU A 112 -17.57 -4.21 -24.11
N ILE A 113 -16.87 -3.29 -23.47
CA ILE A 113 -17.44 -2.06 -22.93
C ILE A 113 -16.64 -0.88 -23.47
N SER A 114 -17.34 0.05 -24.13
CA SER A 114 -16.80 1.35 -24.48
C SER A 114 -16.97 2.34 -23.32
N LEU A 115 -15.91 3.08 -23.00
CA LEU A 115 -15.92 4.10 -21.94
C LEU A 115 -16.33 5.45 -22.54
N THR A 116 -17.35 6.09 -21.97
CA THR A 116 -17.87 7.38 -22.46
C THR A 116 -18.56 8.17 -21.35
N ASN A 117 -18.58 9.50 -21.47
CA ASN A 117 -19.34 10.32 -20.52
C ASN A 117 -20.85 10.18 -20.80
N ARG A 118 -21.60 9.76 -19.78
CA ARG A 118 -23.06 9.56 -19.80
C ARG A 118 -23.71 10.24 -18.60
N GLU A 119 -23.08 11.28 -18.07
CA GLU A 119 -23.53 11.97 -16.85
C GLU A 119 -24.96 12.52 -16.97
N THR A 120 -25.34 12.97 -18.17
CA THR A 120 -26.67 13.50 -18.48
C THR A 120 -27.71 12.43 -18.87
N MET A 121 -27.30 11.16 -18.93
CA MET A 121 -28.17 10.06 -19.36
C MET A 121 -28.78 9.35 -18.16
N GLY A 122 -30.06 8.97 -18.25
CA GLY A 122 -30.76 8.24 -17.19
C GLY A 122 -30.17 6.86 -16.85
N TYR A 123 -29.44 6.24 -17.79
CA TYR A 123 -28.72 4.98 -17.56
C TYR A 123 -27.21 5.16 -17.72
N ARG A 124 -26.48 4.74 -16.68
CA ARG A 124 -25.02 4.72 -16.63
C ARG A 124 -24.41 3.59 -17.45
N MET A 125 -25.21 2.64 -17.92
CA MET A 125 -24.76 1.56 -18.79
C MET A 125 -25.78 1.26 -19.90
N LEU A 126 -25.27 0.93 -21.08
CA LEU A 126 -26.01 0.25 -22.14
C LEU A 126 -25.45 -1.17 -22.29
N LEU A 127 -26.32 -2.18 -22.35
CA LEU A 127 -25.97 -3.54 -22.75
C LEU A 127 -26.22 -3.67 -24.25
N GLY A 128 -25.13 -3.67 -25.03
CA GLY A 128 -25.21 -3.71 -26.50
C GLY A 128 -25.49 -5.13 -27.03
N ARG A 129 -25.93 -5.23 -28.28
CA ARG A 129 -26.31 -6.51 -28.91
C ARG A 129 -25.20 -7.56 -28.93
N SER A 130 -23.92 -7.18 -29.00
CA SER A 130 -22.82 -8.16 -28.97
C SER A 130 -22.70 -8.90 -27.64
N ALA A 131 -23.29 -8.38 -26.56
CA ALA A 131 -23.38 -9.07 -25.28
C ALA A 131 -24.60 -10.00 -25.19
N ILE A 132 -25.55 -9.93 -26.12
CA ILE A 132 -26.77 -10.74 -26.10
C ILE A 132 -26.50 -12.01 -26.92
N ALA A 133 -26.33 -13.13 -26.23
CA ALA A 133 -26.09 -14.43 -26.85
C ALA A 133 -27.36 -15.02 -27.49
N ASP A 134 -27.20 -16.01 -28.38
CA ASP A 134 -28.32 -16.62 -29.12
C ASP A 134 -29.37 -17.28 -28.22
N ASP A 135 -28.95 -17.71 -27.03
CA ASP A 135 -29.79 -18.30 -25.98
C ASP A 135 -30.50 -17.25 -25.12
N MET A 136 -30.43 -15.97 -25.48
CA MET A 136 -31.08 -14.86 -24.77
C MET A 136 -32.19 -14.24 -25.62
N SER A 137 -33.20 -13.66 -24.96
CA SER A 137 -34.31 -12.95 -25.62
C SER A 137 -34.64 -11.66 -24.89
N VAL A 138 -34.84 -10.56 -25.61
CA VAL A 138 -35.20 -9.26 -25.02
C VAL A 138 -36.73 -9.08 -25.06
N ARG A 139 -37.31 -8.77 -23.91
CA ARG A 139 -38.74 -8.46 -23.73
C ARG A 139 -38.90 -6.94 -23.58
N PRO A 140 -39.40 -6.24 -24.60
CA PRO A 140 -39.40 -4.78 -24.62
C PRO A 140 -40.38 -4.12 -23.64
N THR A 141 -41.35 -4.89 -23.13
CA THR A 141 -42.42 -4.39 -22.23
C THR A 141 -42.19 -4.71 -20.76
N GLU A 142 -41.12 -5.43 -20.43
CA GLU A 142 -40.82 -5.88 -19.07
C GLU A 142 -39.49 -5.27 -18.59
N SER A 143 -39.42 -4.90 -17.31
CA SER A 143 -38.22 -4.39 -16.64
C SER A 143 -37.76 -5.37 -15.56
N PHE A 144 -36.45 -5.51 -15.35
CA PHE A 144 -35.87 -6.24 -14.23
C PHE A 144 -36.42 -7.68 -14.09
N ILE A 145 -36.43 -8.43 -15.20
CA ILE A 145 -36.88 -9.83 -15.19
C ILE A 145 -35.93 -10.68 -14.34
N GLN A 146 -34.67 -10.27 -14.28
CA GLN A 146 -33.61 -10.96 -13.56
C GLN A 146 -33.47 -10.47 -12.12
N THR A 147 -32.59 -11.13 -11.36
CA THR A 147 -32.31 -10.82 -9.95
C THR A 147 -32.09 -9.32 -9.74
N THR A 148 -32.96 -8.72 -8.93
CA THR A 148 -32.88 -7.30 -8.60
C THR A 148 -31.71 -7.03 -7.64
N LEU A 149 -30.88 -6.05 -7.99
CA LEU A 149 -29.77 -5.58 -7.16
C LEU A 149 -30.15 -4.25 -6.48
N SER A 150 -29.24 -3.68 -5.68
CA SER A 150 -29.50 -2.46 -4.93
C SER A 150 -28.27 -1.58 -4.82
N TYR A 151 -28.43 -0.27 -5.04
CA TYR A 151 -27.37 0.73 -4.79
C TYR A 151 -26.94 0.82 -3.31
N SER A 152 -27.72 0.26 -2.38
CA SER A 152 -27.33 0.22 -0.95
C SER A 152 -26.01 -0.51 -0.70
N VAL A 153 -25.56 -1.35 -1.63
CA VAL A 153 -24.25 -2.01 -1.59
C VAL A 153 -23.08 -1.02 -1.56
N TYR A 154 -23.22 0.15 -2.19
CA TYR A 154 -22.23 1.23 -2.16
C TYR A 154 -22.33 2.09 -0.88
N LYS A 155 -23.47 2.00 -0.16
CA LYS A 155 -23.72 2.77 1.07
C LYS A 155 -23.08 2.15 2.33
N LYS A 156 -22.69 0.88 2.32
CA LYS A 156 -22.03 0.26 3.47
C LYS A 156 -20.52 0.46 3.38
N ARG A 157 -19.90 0.98 4.45
CA ARG A 157 -18.44 1.05 4.63
C ARG A 157 -17.90 -0.34 4.95
N ARG A 158 -18.15 -1.32 4.07
CA ARG A 158 -17.53 -2.64 4.18
C ARG A 158 -16.07 -2.49 3.79
N LYS A 159 -15.17 -3.29 4.39
CA LYS A 159 -13.91 -3.61 3.72
C LYS A 159 -14.32 -4.16 2.36
N SER A 160 -14.08 -3.39 1.30
CA SER A 160 -14.32 -3.89 -0.06
C SER A 160 -13.56 -5.21 -0.18
N ALA A 161 -14.15 -6.20 -0.85
CA ALA A 161 -13.37 -7.34 -1.28
C ALA A 161 -12.16 -6.79 -2.08
N VAL A 162 -11.00 -7.43 -1.93
CA VAL A 162 -9.81 -7.06 -2.72
C VAL A 162 -10.22 -7.11 -4.18
N GLN A 163 -10.16 -5.97 -4.85
CA GLN A 163 -10.52 -5.90 -6.26
C GLN A 163 -9.27 -6.19 -7.07
N ASP A 164 -9.34 -7.22 -7.90
CA ASP A 164 -8.29 -7.51 -8.87
C ASP A 164 -8.39 -6.50 -10.02
N ARG A 165 -7.60 -5.43 -9.93
CA ARG A 165 -7.54 -4.37 -10.93
C ARG A 165 -6.11 -3.85 -11.10
N PRO A 166 -5.71 -3.40 -12.29
CA PRO A 166 -4.41 -2.79 -12.49
C PRO A 166 -4.31 -1.48 -11.72
N LEU A 167 -3.22 -1.30 -10.97
CA LEU A 167 -2.93 -0.09 -10.22
C LEU A 167 -1.73 0.65 -10.81
N ARG A 168 -1.72 1.97 -10.69
CA ARG A 168 -0.55 2.81 -10.92
C ARG A 168 0.14 3.13 -9.60
N ILE A 169 1.35 2.60 -9.41
CA ILE A 169 2.10 2.67 -8.17
C ILE A 169 3.39 3.50 -8.37
N GLY A 170 3.69 4.40 -7.45
CA GLY A 170 4.96 5.13 -7.43
C GLY A 170 5.85 4.72 -6.27
N ILE A 171 7.15 4.51 -6.49
CA ILE A 171 8.14 4.29 -5.43
C ILE A 171 8.94 5.58 -5.22
N LEU A 172 8.80 6.24 -4.08
CA LEU A 172 9.65 7.38 -3.71
C LEU A 172 10.99 6.85 -3.21
N THR A 173 12.08 7.14 -3.91
CA THR A 173 13.40 6.61 -3.56
C THR A 173 14.55 7.52 -4.00
N GLN A 174 15.73 7.31 -3.43
CA GLN A 174 17.00 7.89 -3.90
C GLN A 174 17.87 6.88 -4.66
N SER A 175 17.47 5.61 -4.68
CA SER A 175 18.29 4.51 -5.22
C SER A 175 17.40 3.55 -6.01
N PRO A 176 16.89 3.96 -7.18
CA PRO A 176 15.88 3.19 -7.92
C PRO A 176 16.35 1.78 -8.29
N ASN A 177 17.65 1.60 -8.50
CA ASN A 177 18.22 0.33 -8.96
C ASN A 177 18.61 -0.64 -7.82
N ASN A 178 18.29 -0.33 -6.56
CA ASN A 178 18.59 -1.24 -5.46
C ASN A 178 17.71 -2.51 -5.54
N TYR A 179 18.16 -3.58 -4.87
CA TYR A 179 17.47 -4.87 -4.87
C TYR A 179 16.00 -4.78 -4.45
N SER A 180 15.71 -4.02 -3.39
CA SER A 180 14.35 -3.93 -2.84
C SER A 180 13.37 -3.31 -3.82
N ASN A 181 13.78 -2.25 -4.51
CA ASN A 181 12.94 -1.56 -5.50
C ASN A 181 12.72 -2.44 -6.73
N LYS A 182 13.77 -3.09 -7.25
CA LYS A 182 13.65 -4.04 -8.38
C LYS A 182 12.67 -5.16 -8.08
N ARG A 183 12.79 -5.79 -6.90
CA ARG A 183 11.87 -6.85 -6.47
C ARG A 183 10.42 -6.38 -6.34
N MET A 184 10.18 -5.18 -5.80
CA MET A 184 8.83 -4.60 -5.75
C MET A 184 8.29 -4.28 -7.16
N ILE A 185 9.14 -3.85 -8.09
CA ILE A 185 8.77 -3.60 -9.48
C ILE A 185 8.33 -4.90 -10.14
N GLU A 186 9.19 -5.93 -10.09
CA GLU A 186 8.91 -7.26 -10.63
C GLU A 186 7.62 -7.85 -10.05
N ALA A 187 7.45 -7.78 -8.72
CA ALA A 187 6.27 -8.30 -8.05
C ALA A 187 4.99 -7.57 -8.46
N ALA A 188 5.03 -6.24 -8.64
CA ALA A 188 3.87 -5.47 -9.07
C ALA A 188 3.53 -5.72 -10.55
N GLU A 189 4.53 -5.78 -11.44
CA GLU A 189 4.33 -6.04 -12.86
C GLU A 189 3.82 -7.47 -13.12
N ALA A 190 4.30 -8.46 -12.37
CA ALA A 190 3.80 -9.83 -12.42
C ALA A 190 2.32 -9.93 -12.00
N ARG A 191 1.84 -8.97 -11.21
CA ARG A 191 0.44 -8.86 -10.75
C ARG A 191 -0.38 -7.87 -11.60
N GLY A 192 0.15 -7.49 -12.77
CA GLY A 192 -0.58 -6.65 -13.73
C GLY A 192 -0.63 -5.16 -13.37
N HIS A 193 0.19 -4.69 -12.43
CA HIS A 193 0.26 -3.27 -12.09
C HIS A 193 1.32 -2.53 -12.91
N THR A 194 1.17 -1.21 -13.00
CA THR A 194 2.19 -0.32 -13.52
C THR A 194 2.90 0.35 -12.36
N ILE A 195 4.23 0.27 -12.32
CA ILE A 195 5.01 0.79 -11.21
C ILE A 195 6.23 1.54 -11.71
N GLU A 196 6.51 2.70 -11.10
CA GLU A 196 7.66 3.53 -11.49
C GLU A 196 8.36 4.13 -10.28
N THR A 197 9.68 4.36 -10.42
CA THR A 197 10.48 5.00 -9.37
C THR A 197 10.54 6.51 -9.57
N ILE A 198 10.39 7.25 -8.48
CA ILE A 198 10.39 8.71 -8.46
C ILE A 198 11.50 9.16 -7.51
N TYR A 199 12.43 9.97 -8.02
CA TYR A 199 13.50 10.53 -7.20
C TYR A 199 12.95 11.57 -6.23
N THR A 200 12.87 11.22 -4.94
CA THR A 200 12.16 12.03 -3.93
C THR A 200 12.68 13.46 -3.80
N SER A 201 14.00 13.64 -3.89
CA SER A 201 14.68 14.95 -3.74
C SER A 201 14.45 15.88 -4.93
N ARG A 202 14.01 15.33 -6.06
CA ARG A 202 13.71 16.07 -7.29
C ARG A 202 12.23 16.40 -7.42
N CYS A 203 11.38 15.88 -6.53
CA CYS A 203 10.01 16.33 -6.40
C CYS A 203 10.00 17.75 -5.85
N TYR A 204 9.06 18.58 -6.28
CA TYR A 204 8.71 19.86 -5.67
C TYR A 204 7.18 19.99 -5.68
N MET A 205 6.60 20.84 -4.85
CA MET A 205 5.16 20.77 -4.56
C MET A 205 4.50 22.12 -4.82
N ALA A 206 3.32 22.08 -5.43
CA ALA A 206 2.41 23.22 -5.44
C ALA A 206 1.46 23.05 -4.24
N ILE A 207 1.64 23.88 -3.21
CA ILE A 207 0.82 23.87 -2.00
C ILE A 207 -0.24 24.96 -2.14
N ASN A 208 -1.47 24.56 -2.46
CA ASN A 208 -2.61 25.46 -2.54
C ASN A 208 -3.88 24.70 -2.11
N GLY A 209 -4.91 25.46 -1.68
CA GLY A 209 -6.13 24.88 -1.11
C GLY A 209 -7.08 24.19 -2.10
N HIS A 210 -6.86 24.34 -3.41
CA HIS A 210 -7.79 23.85 -4.44
C HIS A 210 -7.28 22.61 -5.17
N LYS A 211 -5.99 22.59 -5.52
CA LYS A 211 -5.34 21.56 -6.31
C LYS A 211 -3.91 21.34 -5.80
N PRO A 212 -3.74 20.58 -4.69
CA PRO A 212 -2.41 20.17 -4.25
C PRO A 212 -1.77 19.27 -5.31
N GLU A 213 -0.52 19.56 -5.68
CA GLU A 213 0.20 18.79 -6.69
C GLU A 213 1.63 18.49 -6.23
N VAL A 214 2.15 17.34 -6.66
CA VAL A 214 3.59 17.05 -6.66
C VAL A 214 4.06 17.16 -8.10
N HIS A 215 5.14 17.90 -8.32
CA HIS A 215 5.78 18.09 -9.62
C HIS A 215 7.10 17.34 -9.68
N TYR A 216 7.47 16.92 -10.88
CA TYR A 216 8.71 16.21 -11.18
C TYR A 216 9.12 16.49 -12.63
N LYS A 217 10.40 16.81 -12.86
CA LYS A 217 10.93 17.13 -14.21
C LYS A 217 10.12 18.21 -14.96
N GLY A 218 9.77 19.30 -14.28
CA GLY A 218 9.10 20.45 -14.91
C GLY A 218 7.58 20.32 -15.06
N LYS A 219 6.97 19.21 -14.62
CA LYS A 219 5.55 18.93 -14.85
C LYS A 219 4.87 18.37 -13.59
N PRO A 220 3.55 18.58 -13.41
CA PRO A 220 2.81 17.87 -12.38
C PRO A 220 2.89 16.36 -12.64
N LEU A 221 3.12 15.60 -11.57
CA LEU A 221 2.96 14.16 -11.62
C LEU A 221 1.48 13.84 -11.84
N VAL A 222 1.27 12.87 -12.71
CA VAL A 222 0.03 12.13 -12.89
C VAL A 222 -0.49 11.52 -11.57
N SER A 223 -1.77 11.20 -11.51
CA SER A 223 -2.37 10.60 -10.32
C SER A 223 -1.92 9.14 -10.14
N TYR A 224 -1.53 8.77 -8.92
CA TYR A 224 -1.19 7.41 -8.53
C TYR A 224 -2.31 6.82 -7.67
N ASP A 225 -2.51 5.51 -7.75
CA ASP A 225 -3.39 4.80 -6.82
C ASP A 225 -2.68 4.55 -5.48
N ALA A 226 -1.37 4.31 -5.53
CA ALA A 226 -0.54 4.10 -4.35
C ALA A 226 0.89 4.67 -4.48
N ILE A 227 1.48 5.06 -3.35
CA ILE A 227 2.88 5.43 -3.23
C ILE A 227 3.56 4.57 -2.16
N ILE A 228 4.75 4.03 -2.46
CA ILE A 228 5.63 3.31 -1.54
C ILE A 228 6.82 4.21 -1.18
N PRO A 229 6.86 4.82 0.02
CA PRO A 229 7.98 5.64 0.44
C PRO A 229 9.16 4.79 0.90
N ARG A 230 10.28 4.89 0.18
CA ARG A 230 11.59 4.31 0.52
C ARG A 230 12.55 5.42 0.93
N ILE A 231 12.17 6.13 1.99
CA ILE A 231 12.82 7.38 2.44
C ILE A 231 14.07 7.07 3.24
N GLY A 232 15.23 7.44 2.70
CA GLY A 232 16.51 7.35 3.39
C GLY A 232 16.64 8.34 4.55
N ALA A 233 17.46 7.99 5.55
CA ALA A 233 17.62 8.80 6.76
C ALA A 233 18.11 10.24 6.47
N SER A 234 18.98 10.41 5.46
CA SER A 234 19.56 11.70 5.07
C SER A 234 18.56 12.72 4.52
N ILE A 235 17.38 12.28 4.09
CA ILE A 235 16.35 13.15 3.50
C ILE A 235 15.03 13.07 4.25
N THR A 236 15.03 12.60 5.51
CA THR A 236 13.80 12.29 6.25
C THR A 236 12.81 13.45 6.26
N PHE A 237 13.27 14.67 6.58
CA PHE A 237 12.42 15.87 6.61
C PHE A 237 11.75 16.12 5.25
N TYR A 238 12.55 16.24 4.18
CA TYR A 238 12.03 16.54 2.85
C TYR A 238 11.17 15.40 2.30
N GLY A 239 11.63 14.16 2.47
CA GLY A 239 10.92 12.96 2.04
C GLY A 239 9.55 12.84 2.70
N MET A 240 9.46 13.10 4.01
CA MET A 240 8.17 13.13 4.70
C MET A 240 7.26 14.25 4.18
N SER A 241 7.80 15.42 3.81
CA SER A 241 6.99 16.49 3.19
C SER A 241 6.38 16.04 1.87
N VAL A 242 7.15 15.37 1.01
CA VAL A 242 6.63 14.82 -0.26
C VAL A 242 5.56 13.75 0.00
N VAL A 243 5.77 12.87 0.98
CA VAL A 243 4.76 11.85 1.34
C VAL A 243 3.47 12.50 1.83
N ARG A 244 3.55 13.52 2.71
CA ARG A 244 2.37 14.27 3.17
C ARG A 244 1.60 14.94 2.03
N GLN A 245 2.29 15.39 0.99
CA GLN A 245 1.63 15.96 -0.17
C GLN A 245 0.82 14.91 -0.93
N PHE A 246 1.34 13.70 -1.12
CA PHE A 246 0.57 12.60 -1.70
C PHE A 246 -0.63 12.21 -0.83
N GLU A 247 -0.47 12.21 0.51
CA GLU A 247 -1.60 12.00 1.44
C GLU A 247 -2.67 13.09 1.25
N ALA A 248 -2.27 14.36 1.13
CA ALA A 248 -3.19 15.49 0.91
C ALA A 248 -3.90 15.41 -0.46
N MET A 249 -3.29 14.76 -1.45
CA MET A 249 -3.87 14.47 -2.76
C MET A 249 -4.84 13.26 -2.73
N GLY A 250 -5.03 12.60 -1.57
CA GLY A 250 -5.91 11.44 -1.42
C GLY A 250 -5.31 10.12 -1.93
N VAL A 251 -4.00 10.09 -2.21
CA VAL A 251 -3.30 8.89 -2.67
C VAL A 251 -3.02 7.97 -1.48
N TYR A 252 -3.19 6.65 -1.66
CA TYR A 252 -2.82 5.68 -0.63
C TYR A 252 -1.28 5.64 -0.48
N VAL A 253 -0.76 5.71 0.75
CA VAL A 253 0.69 5.70 1.00
C VAL A 253 1.09 4.59 1.95
N LEU A 254 2.14 3.84 1.60
CA LEU A 254 2.59 2.66 2.34
C LEU A 254 4.09 2.76 2.70
N ASN A 255 4.49 3.32 3.84
CA ASN A 255 3.72 3.81 4.99
C ASN A 255 3.47 5.33 4.97
N THR A 256 2.59 5.82 5.87
CA THR A 256 2.30 7.26 6.04
C THR A 256 3.49 8.08 6.55
N ALA A 257 3.47 9.40 6.30
CA ALA A 257 4.52 10.28 6.80
C ALA A 257 4.60 10.29 8.34
N ASP A 258 3.45 10.27 9.03
CA ASP A 258 3.36 10.19 10.50
C ASP A 258 4.01 8.91 11.06
N SER A 259 3.72 7.76 10.45
CA SER A 259 4.29 6.47 10.90
C SER A 259 5.79 6.37 10.61
N ILE A 260 6.24 6.89 9.46
CA ILE A 260 7.67 7.02 9.15
C ILE A 260 8.36 7.90 10.22
N GLY A 261 7.79 9.07 10.53
CA GLY A 261 8.32 9.97 11.55
C GLY A 261 8.43 9.30 12.92
N LYS A 262 7.39 8.61 13.38
CA LYS A 262 7.37 7.85 14.64
C LYS A 262 8.45 6.79 14.71
N SER A 263 8.74 6.10 13.62
CA SER A 263 9.78 5.07 13.56
C SER A 263 11.21 5.65 13.50
N ARG A 264 11.36 6.86 12.94
CA ARG A 264 12.65 7.55 12.76
C ARG A 264 13.12 8.18 14.06
N ASP A 265 12.20 8.74 14.83
CA ASP A 265 12.49 9.24 16.16
C ASP A 265 12.55 8.08 17.15
N LYS A 266 13.78 7.66 17.47
CA LYS A 266 14.03 6.54 18.39
C LYS A 266 13.47 6.80 19.78
N LEU A 267 13.52 8.03 20.27
CA LEU A 267 13.00 8.36 21.59
C LEU A 267 11.48 8.25 21.60
N LEU A 268 10.81 8.87 20.62
CA LEU A 268 9.36 8.77 20.48
C LEU A 268 8.92 7.31 20.29
N ALA A 269 9.62 6.54 19.46
CA ALA A 269 9.33 5.11 19.28
C ALA A 269 9.42 4.36 20.62
N HIS A 270 10.50 4.54 21.39
CA HIS A 270 10.67 3.90 22.69
C HIS A 270 9.57 4.34 23.68
N GLN A 271 9.27 5.64 23.78
CA GLN A 271 8.20 6.14 24.66
C GLN A 271 6.83 5.54 24.29
N LEU A 272 6.51 5.44 23.00
CA LEU A 272 5.27 4.84 22.54
C LEU A 272 5.21 3.33 22.86
N LEU A 273 6.30 2.59 22.69
CA LEU A 273 6.37 1.18 23.00
C LEU A 273 6.30 0.91 24.51
N ALA A 274 7.02 1.70 25.32
CA ALA A 274 7.00 1.63 26.78
C ALA A 274 5.59 1.87 27.33
N ARG A 275 4.89 2.90 26.84
CA ARG A 275 3.52 3.22 27.26
C ARG A 275 2.53 2.07 27.04
N HIS A 276 2.82 1.17 26.10
CA HIS A 276 1.98 0.00 25.82
C HIS A 276 2.52 -1.30 26.43
N GLY A 277 3.54 -1.21 27.29
CA GLY A 277 4.12 -2.34 28.02
C GLY A 277 4.81 -3.36 27.11
N LEU A 278 5.45 -2.93 26.01
CA LEU A 278 6.34 -3.83 25.26
C LEU A 278 7.71 -3.88 25.94
N GLY A 279 8.25 -5.09 26.05
CA GLY A 279 9.62 -5.30 26.51
C GLY A 279 10.60 -4.57 25.60
N MET A 280 11.50 -3.82 26.19
CA MET A 280 12.63 -3.14 25.55
C MET A 280 13.80 -3.19 26.52
N PRO A 281 15.05 -3.02 26.04
CA PRO A 281 16.16 -2.84 26.96
C PRO A 281 15.96 -1.55 27.76
N THR A 282 16.30 -1.57 29.05
CA THR A 282 16.16 -0.39 29.91
C THR A 282 16.99 0.75 29.32
N THR A 283 16.38 1.92 29.15
CA THR A 283 16.96 3.01 28.35
C THR A 283 16.81 4.34 29.10
N ALA A 284 17.92 5.02 29.30
CA ALA A 284 17.98 6.40 29.77
C ALA A 284 18.25 7.33 28.58
N PHE A 285 17.58 8.48 28.54
CA PHE A 285 17.79 9.51 27.52
C PHE A 285 18.31 10.78 28.18
N ALA A 286 19.39 11.34 27.64
CA ALA A 286 20.00 12.54 28.17
C ALA A 286 20.54 13.44 27.06
N LYS A 287 20.65 14.74 27.38
CA LYS A 287 21.30 15.74 26.53
C LYS A 287 22.52 16.33 27.25
N SER A 288 22.28 17.08 28.31
CA SER A 288 23.31 17.80 29.07
C SER A 288 23.31 17.51 30.56
N ALA A 289 22.49 16.55 31.01
CA ALA A 289 22.43 16.13 32.40
C ALA A 289 23.83 15.77 32.89
N ARG A 290 24.29 16.42 33.97
CA ARG A 290 25.63 16.23 34.56
C ARG A 290 25.68 15.00 35.47
N ASP A 291 24.52 14.41 35.75
CA ASP A 291 24.34 13.25 36.62
C ASP A 291 24.63 11.94 35.87
N THR A 292 25.83 11.82 35.31
CA THR A 292 26.28 10.63 34.55
C THR A 292 26.11 9.34 35.36
N ASN A 293 26.36 9.39 36.67
CA ASN A 293 26.19 8.23 37.54
C ASN A 293 24.73 7.81 37.65
N ASP A 294 23.82 8.76 37.88
CA ASP A 294 22.39 8.47 37.98
C ASP A 294 21.85 7.88 36.67
N ILE A 295 22.27 8.42 35.51
CA ILE A 295 21.92 7.88 34.19
C ILE A 295 22.33 6.40 34.05
N LEU A 296 23.51 6.03 34.56
CA LEU A 296 23.98 4.65 34.54
C LEU A 296 23.22 3.77 35.53
N ASP A 297 22.84 4.29 36.69
CA ASP A 297 22.07 3.55 37.68
C ASP A 297 20.64 3.26 37.18
N LEU A 298 20.02 4.20 36.45
CA LEU A 298 18.71 4.01 35.80
C LEU A 298 18.66 2.80 34.85
N ILE A 299 19.79 2.44 34.24
CA ILE A 299 19.88 1.29 33.32
C ILE A 299 20.47 0.03 33.97
N GLY A 300 20.72 0.05 35.28
CA GLY A 300 21.30 -1.09 36.01
C GLY A 300 22.82 -1.20 35.93
N GLY A 301 23.52 -0.13 35.52
CA GLY A 301 24.98 -0.05 35.52
C GLY A 301 25.63 -0.42 34.17
N SER A 302 26.75 -1.15 34.24
CA SER A 302 27.55 -1.53 33.07
C SER A 302 27.68 -3.06 32.96
N PRO A 303 27.85 -3.61 31.75
CA PRO A 303 28.07 -2.94 30.47
C PRO A 303 26.84 -2.19 29.92
N ALA A 304 27.09 -1.07 29.25
CA ALA A 304 26.07 -0.16 28.72
C ALA A 304 26.30 0.13 27.23
N VAL A 305 25.22 0.29 26.47
CA VAL A 305 25.27 0.70 25.07
C VAL A 305 24.93 2.18 24.98
N VAL A 306 25.85 2.98 24.45
CA VAL A 306 25.63 4.42 24.22
C VAL A 306 25.35 4.64 22.73
N LYS A 307 24.21 5.28 22.41
CA LYS A 307 23.74 5.52 21.05
C LYS A 307 23.54 7.00 20.78
N LEU A 308 24.19 7.53 19.75
CA LEU A 308 23.92 8.86 19.22
C LEU A 308 22.65 8.85 18.37
N LEU A 309 21.71 9.77 18.65
CA LEU A 309 20.47 9.90 17.89
C LEU A 309 20.70 10.39 16.45
N GLU A 310 21.72 11.22 16.26
CA GLU A 310 22.04 11.84 14.96
C GLU A 310 22.90 10.95 14.05
N SER A 311 23.09 9.68 14.40
CA SER A 311 23.91 8.74 13.63
C SER A 311 23.09 7.80 12.74
N THR A 312 23.62 7.47 11.57
CA THR A 312 23.05 6.46 10.65
C THR A 312 23.93 5.21 10.61
N GLN A 313 23.32 4.07 10.29
CA GLN A 313 24.02 2.79 10.04
C GLN A 313 24.93 2.28 11.17
N GLY A 314 24.62 2.57 12.44
CA GLY A 314 25.35 2.03 13.59
C GLY A 314 26.72 2.69 13.86
N ARG A 315 27.09 3.76 13.13
CA ARG A 315 28.33 4.52 13.34
C ARG A 315 28.37 5.32 14.65
N GLY A 316 27.25 5.41 15.38
CA GLY A 316 27.16 6.06 16.68
C GLY A 316 26.65 5.14 17.78
N VAL A 317 26.87 3.82 17.69
CA VAL A 317 26.53 2.84 18.73
C VAL A 317 27.82 2.25 19.29
N VAL A 318 28.08 2.47 20.57
CA VAL A 318 29.31 2.04 21.25
C VAL A 318 28.96 1.23 22.50
N LEU A 319 29.67 0.13 22.72
CA LEU A 319 29.59 -0.65 23.96
C LEU A 319 30.62 -0.13 24.96
N ALA A 320 30.15 0.22 26.14
CA ALA A 320 30.98 0.54 27.28
C ALA A 320 30.96 -0.63 28.27
N GLU A 321 32.08 -1.34 28.37
CA GLU A 321 32.18 -2.52 29.24
C GLU A 321 32.18 -2.17 30.74
N THR A 322 32.69 -0.99 31.09
CA THR A 322 32.86 -0.54 32.48
C THR A 322 32.15 0.78 32.72
N ARG A 323 31.82 1.07 33.99
CA ARG A 323 31.22 2.35 34.37
C ARG A 323 32.10 3.53 33.97
N LYS A 324 33.43 3.39 34.14
CA LYS A 324 34.40 4.42 33.78
C LYS A 324 34.40 4.72 32.27
N SER A 325 34.36 3.68 31.43
CA SER A 325 34.28 3.87 29.98
C SER A 325 32.93 4.43 29.54
N ALA A 326 31.83 4.03 30.18
CA ALA A 326 30.51 4.57 29.91
C ALA A 326 30.43 6.07 30.25
N SER A 327 30.95 6.47 31.41
CA SER A 327 31.00 7.87 31.82
C SER A 327 31.85 8.71 30.86
N ALA A 328 33.02 8.22 30.47
CA ALA A 328 33.88 8.92 29.51
C ALA A 328 33.20 9.14 28.14
N LEU A 329 32.44 8.15 27.66
CA LEU A 329 31.67 8.29 26.40
C LEU A 329 30.52 9.29 26.55
N ILE A 330 29.81 9.26 27.67
CA ILE A 330 28.73 10.21 27.96
C ILE A 330 29.27 11.64 28.02
N ASP A 331 30.40 11.86 28.70
CA ASP A 331 31.04 13.17 28.80
C ASP A 331 31.55 13.66 27.44
N ALA A 332 32.13 12.77 26.63
CA ALA A 332 32.56 13.09 25.27
C ALA A 332 31.36 13.51 24.38
N PHE A 333 30.25 12.78 24.43
CA PHE A 333 29.05 13.13 23.67
C PHE A 333 28.37 14.40 24.17
N ARG A 334 28.42 14.68 25.47
CA ARG A 334 27.96 15.95 26.05
C ARG A 334 28.77 17.13 25.49
N GLY A 335 30.09 16.99 25.38
CA GLY A 335 30.98 18.01 24.80
C GLY A 335 30.68 18.33 23.33
N LEU A 336 30.12 17.36 22.58
CA LEU A 336 29.67 17.54 21.20
C LEU A 336 28.26 18.15 21.08
N ASN A 337 27.62 18.48 22.22
CA ASN A 337 26.23 18.97 22.29
C ASN A 337 25.21 18.06 21.59
N ALA A 338 25.50 16.75 21.55
CA ALA A 338 24.70 15.76 20.85
C ALA A 338 23.65 15.13 21.77
N HIS A 339 22.51 14.73 21.20
CA HIS A 339 21.52 13.91 21.90
C HIS A 339 21.93 12.43 21.91
N PHE A 340 21.90 11.78 23.08
CA PHE A 340 22.30 10.38 23.21
C PHE A 340 21.32 9.56 24.08
N LEU A 341 21.26 8.27 23.77
CA LEU A 341 20.59 7.24 24.57
C LEU A 341 21.65 6.38 25.23
N VAL A 342 21.44 6.05 26.49
CA VAL A 342 22.22 5.04 27.23
C VAL A 342 21.28 3.88 27.50
N GLN A 343 21.68 2.67 27.15
CA GLN A 343 20.81 1.50 27.16
C GLN A 343 21.50 0.31 27.81
N GLU A 344 20.74 -0.50 28.54
CA GLU A 344 21.14 -1.80 29.08
C GLU A 344 21.76 -2.67 27.97
N PHE A 345 22.91 -3.29 28.25
CA PHE A 345 23.47 -4.31 27.37
C PHE A 345 22.88 -5.68 27.69
N VAL A 346 22.02 -6.18 26.79
CA VAL A 346 21.39 -7.50 26.88
C VAL A 346 22.41 -8.59 26.51
N LYS A 347 23.21 -9.03 27.49
CA LYS A 347 24.28 -10.02 27.31
C LYS A 347 23.77 -11.34 26.73
N GLU A 348 22.55 -11.74 27.11
CA GLU A 348 21.91 -12.99 26.72
C GLU A 348 21.66 -13.08 25.21
N ALA A 349 21.60 -11.93 24.53
CA ALA A 349 21.45 -11.88 23.09
C ALA A 349 22.71 -12.37 22.35
N ALA A 350 23.87 -12.44 23.04
CA ALA A 350 25.13 -12.98 22.51
C ALA A 350 25.51 -12.43 21.12
N GLY A 351 25.35 -11.12 20.92
CA GLY A 351 25.65 -10.46 19.64
C GLY A 351 24.72 -10.87 18.49
N SER A 352 23.54 -11.42 18.81
CA SER A 352 22.53 -11.82 17.83
C SER A 352 21.23 -11.06 18.04
N ASP A 353 20.58 -10.71 16.93
CA ASP A 353 19.24 -10.14 16.95
C ASP A 353 18.34 -10.82 15.92
N ILE A 354 17.04 -10.73 16.15
CA ILE A 354 16.03 -11.25 15.24
C ILE A 354 15.38 -10.08 14.52
N ARG A 355 15.40 -10.11 13.19
CA ARG A 355 14.58 -9.25 12.36
C ARG A 355 13.31 -9.98 11.95
N ALA A 356 12.18 -9.51 12.45
CA ALA A 356 10.84 -9.91 12.02
C ALA A 356 10.29 -8.91 11.01
N PHE A 357 9.96 -9.38 9.80
CA PHE A 357 9.36 -8.56 8.74
C PHE A 357 7.84 -8.64 8.84
N VAL A 358 7.21 -7.51 9.17
CA VAL A 358 5.76 -7.40 9.36
C VAL A 358 5.15 -6.70 8.15
N VAL A 359 4.13 -7.31 7.55
CA VAL A 359 3.30 -6.74 6.49
C VAL A 359 1.83 -6.93 6.85
N ASN A 360 1.05 -5.86 6.81
CA ASN A 360 -0.40 -5.83 7.08
C ASN A 360 -0.78 -6.58 8.37
N GLY A 361 -0.03 -6.34 9.45
CA GLY A 361 -0.24 -6.96 10.77
C GLY A 361 0.16 -8.44 10.88
N LYS A 362 0.88 -9.00 9.90
CA LYS A 362 1.39 -10.38 9.92
C LYS A 362 2.90 -10.41 9.76
N VAL A 363 3.59 -11.29 10.50
CA VAL A 363 5.01 -11.57 10.23
C VAL A 363 5.12 -12.49 9.02
N VAL A 364 5.63 -11.96 7.91
CA VAL A 364 5.78 -12.67 6.62
C VAL A 364 7.15 -13.34 6.48
N GLY A 365 8.18 -12.81 7.13
CA GLY A 365 9.52 -13.38 7.17
C GLY A 365 10.22 -13.08 8.49
N SER A 366 11.17 -13.94 8.88
CA SER A 366 12.04 -13.68 10.02
C SER A 366 13.42 -14.26 9.78
N MET A 367 14.45 -13.49 10.17
CA MET A 367 15.84 -13.92 10.13
C MET A 367 16.54 -13.57 11.43
N MET A 368 17.49 -14.39 11.83
CA MET A 368 18.45 -14.08 12.88
C MET A 368 19.72 -13.57 12.22
N ARG A 369 20.23 -12.45 12.74
CA ARG A 369 21.51 -11.89 12.35
C ARG A 369 22.47 -12.06 13.52
N THR A 370 23.68 -12.52 13.23
CA THR A 370 24.73 -12.71 14.24
C THR A 370 25.94 -11.88 13.85
N ALA A 371 26.46 -11.10 14.80
CA ALA A 371 27.65 -10.28 14.60
C ALA A 371 28.89 -11.11 14.26
N ALA A 372 29.89 -10.48 13.63
CA ALA A 372 31.20 -11.11 13.42
C ALA A 372 31.93 -11.29 14.78
N PRO A 373 32.89 -12.24 14.88
CA PRO A 373 33.68 -12.41 16.09
C PRO A 373 34.32 -11.08 16.54
N GLY A 374 34.05 -10.66 17.77
CA GLY A 374 34.57 -9.40 18.35
C GLY A 374 33.69 -8.16 18.14
N ASP A 375 32.58 -8.23 17.39
CA ASP A 375 31.56 -7.17 17.33
C ASP A 375 30.28 -7.62 18.06
N PHE A 376 29.58 -6.69 18.70
CA PHE A 376 28.28 -6.94 19.33
C PHE A 376 27.11 -6.51 18.44
N ARG A 377 27.39 -5.82 17.33
CA ARG A 377 26.40 -5.33 16.37
C ARG A 377 26.20 -6.35 15.27
N SER A 378 24.99 -6.87 15.16
CA SER A 378 24.58 -7.90 14.20
C SER A 378 24.19 -7.34 12.82
N ASN A 379 24.69 -6.16 12.43
CA ASN A 379 24.35 -5.57 11.15
C ASN A 379 25.02 -6.33 10.00
N VAL A 380 24.22 -6.86 9.05
CA VAL A 380 24.70 -7.65 7.90
C VAL A 380 25.72 -6.88 7.04
N HIS A 381 25.56 -5.56 6.92
CA HIS A 381 26.50 -4.70 6.19
C HIS A 381 27.91 -4.63 6.81
N GLN A 382 28.10 -5.16 8.03
CA GLN A 382 29.38 -5.21 8.76
C GLN A 382 29.95 -6.64 8.86
N GLY A 383 29.52 -7.56 7.98
CA GLY A 383 30.06 -8.92 7.93
C GLY A 383 29.36 -9.93 8.85
N GLY A 384 28.20 -9.56 9.41
CA GLY A 384 27.37 -10.48 10.19
C GLY A 384 26.74 -11.59 9.34
N SER A 385 26.56 -12.78 9.92
CA SER A 385 25.88 -13.90 9.25
C SER A 385 24.37 -13.82 9.41
N VAL A 386 23.63 -14.36 8.43
CA VAL A 386 22.17 -14.38 8.42
C VAL A 386 21.67 -15.81 8.32
N LYS A 387 20.73 -16.20 9.20
CA LYS A 387 20.03 -17.48 9.14
C LYS A 387 18.53 -17.27 9.27
N THR A 388 17.74 -18.14 8.64
CA THR A 388 16.29 -18.15 8.90
C THR A 388 16.02 -18.55 10.36
N VAL A 389 15.00 -17.97 10.97
CA VAL A 389 14.61 -18.30 12.35
C VAL A 389 13.09 -18.41 12.47
N LYS A 390 12.62 -19.40 13.23
CA LYS A 390 11.22 -19.53 13.60
C LYS A 390 10.96 -18.71 14.87
N LEU A 391 10.10 -17.70 14.76
CA LEU A 391 9.68 -16.91 15.92
C LEU A 391 8.84 -17.73 16.90
N THR A 392 9.04 -17.49 18.19
CA THR A 392 8.10 -17.92 19.23
C THR A 392 6.77 -17.15 19.12
N LYS A 393 5.73 -17.63 19.82
CA LYS A 393 4.43 -16.94 19.87
C LYS A 393 4.57 -15.52 20.45
N GLU A 394 5.41 -15.37 21.47
CA GLU A 394 5.66 -14.09 22.14
C GLU A 394 6.43 -13.13 21.24
N GLU A 395 7.50 -13.57 20.58
CA GLU A 395 8.27 -12.76 19.63
C GLU A 395 7.40 -12.25 18.48
N ARG A 396 6.58 -13.14 17.90
CA ARG A 396 5.64 -12.78 16.83
C ARG A 396 4.62 -11.75 17.32
N ARG A 397 4.04 -11.96 18.51
CA ARG A 397 3.07 -11.03 19.10
C ARG A 397 3.72 -9.67 19.38
N ALA A 398 4.93 -9.66 19.91
CA ALA A 398 5.70 -8.44 20.17
C ALA A 398 5.98 -7.67 18.87
N ALA A 399 6.43 -8.35 17.81
CA ALA A 399 6.66 -7.74 16.50
C ALA A 399 5.40 -7.08 15.91
N ILE A 400 4.29 -7.81 15.88
CA ILE A 400 3.02 -7.31 15.35
C ILE A 400 2.50 -6.13 16.18
N ARG A 401 2.59 -6.21 17.52
CA ARG A 401 2.19 -5.10 18.40
C ARG A 401 3.06 -3.86 18.19
N ALA A 402 4.37 -4.02 18.05
CA ALA A 402 5.29 -2.91 17.83
C ALA A 402 4.96 -2.17 16.52
N ALA A 403 4.79 -2.90 15.43
CA ALA A 403 4.37 -2.34 14.14
C ALA A 403 3.02 -1.61 14.25
N LYS A 404 2.03 -2.22 14.92
CA LYS A 404 0.70 -1.63 15.12
C LYS A 404 0.74 -0.33 15.94
N ILE A 405 1.53 -0.27 17.01
CA ILE A 405 1.65 0.93 17.86
C ILE A 405 2.22 2.11 17.07
N LEU A 406 3.21 1.85 16.22
CA LEU A 406 3.82 2.86 15.37
C LEU A 406 3.03 3.11 14.06
N ARG A 407 1.91 2.40 13.86
CA ARG A 407 1.04 2.48 12.68
C ARG A 407 1.79 2.19 11.38
N LEU A 408 2.66 1.20 11.40
CA LEU A 408 3.41 0.73 10.23
C LEU A 408 2.75 -0.52 9.67
N ASP A 409 2.24 -0.40 8.44
CA ASP A 409 1.70 -1.54 7.69
C ASP A 409 2.83 -2.42 7.15
N VAL A 410 3.97 -1.83 6.78
CA VAL A 410 5.20 -2.55 6.41
C VAL A 410 6.34 -2.13 7.33
N SER A 411 6.96 -3.07 8.03
CA SER A 411 8.09 -2.76 8.92
C SER A 411 9.03 -3.94 9.15
N GLY A 412 10.27 -3.62 9.50
CA GLY A 412 11.22 -4.58 10.07
C GLY A 412 11.36 -4.32 11.56
N VAL A 413 11.03 -5.29 12.40
CA VAL A 413 11.14 -5.19 13.85
C VAL A 413 12.34 -6.00 14.30
N ASP A 414 13.30 -5.32 14.94
CA ASP A 414 14.51 -5.92 15.48
C ASP A 414 14.28 -6.27 16.97
N ILE A 415 14.57 -7.51 17.33
CA ILE A 415 14.24 -8.10 18.63
C ILE A 415 15.48 -8.78 19.22
N LEU A 416 15.74 -8.51 20.50
CA LEU A 416 16.71 -9.24 21.30
C LEU A 416 15.99 -10.29 22.15
N ARG A 417 16.54 -11.51 22.19
CA ARG A 417 16.11 -12.54 23.13
C ARG A 417 16.74 -12.24 24.48
N SER A 418 15.93 -12.24 25.54
CA SER A 418 16.40 -12.07 26.91
C SER A 418 15.71 -13.08 27.83
N ALA A 419 16.25 -13.25 29.03
CA ALA A 419 15.66 -14.14 30.04
C ALA A 419 14.23 -13.75 30.44
N THR A 420 13.88 -12.47 30.32
CA THR A 420 12.54 -11.93 30.65
C THR A 420 11.61 -11.82 29.44
N GLY A 421 11.98 -12.43 28.31
CA GLY A 421 11.20 -12.43 27.06
C GLY A 421 11.79 -11.54 25.96
N PRO A 422 11.04 -11.29 24.88
CA PRO A 422 11.52 -10.51 23.74
C PRO A 422 11.61 -9.02 24.06
N LYS A 423 12.79 -8.42 23.83
CA LYS A 423 13.03 -6.98 23.95
C LYS A 423 13.09 -6.35 22.55
N ILE A 424 12.20 -5.40 22.25
CA ILE A 424 12.21 -4.65 21.00
C ILE A 424 13.39 -3.69 21.00
N LEU A 425 14.24 -3.79 19.98
CA LEU A 425 15.44 -2.96 19.82
C LEU A 425 15.17 -1.75 18.91
N GLU A 426 14.56 -2.00 17.75
CA GLU A 426 14.27 -0.98 16.74
C GLU A 426 13.10 -1.42 15.86
N VAL A 427 12.33 -0.45 15.33
CA VAL A 427 11.30 -0.69 14.33
C VAL A 427 11.57 0.19 13.12
N ASN A 428 11.83 -0.43 11.97
CA ASN A 428 12.20 0.23 10.73
C ASN A 428 11.00 0.34 9.78
N SER A 429 10.67 1.55 9.32
CA SER A 429 9.58 1.81 8.37
C SER A 429 9.91 1.53 6.90
N SER A 430 11.19 1.41 6.56
CA SER A 430 11.67 1.11 5.19
C SER A 430 12.75 0.03 5.22
N PRO A 431 12.44 -1.19 5.71
CA PRO A 431 13.40 -2.28 5.82
C PRO A 431 13.88 -2.75 4.43
N GLY A 432 15.13 -3.16 4.30
CA GLY A 432 15.65 -3.77 3.07
C GLY A 432 15.12 -5.19 2.86
N LEU A 433 14.92 -5.58 1.60
CA LEU A 433 14.36 -6.89 1.23
C LEU A 433 15.42 -7.98 0.98
N GLN A 434 16.63 -7.59 0.56
CA GLN A 434 17.64 -8.55 0.10
C GLN A 434 17.97 -9.64 1.14
N GLY A 435 18.46 -9.25 2.32
CA GLY A 435 18.86 -10.21 3.33
C GLY A 435 17.71 -11.11 3.82
N ILE A 436 16.48 -10.59 3.88
CA ILE A 436 15.32 -11.37 4.35
C ILE A 436 14.81 -12.33 3.28
N GLU A 437 14.76 -11.93 2.01
CA GLU A 437 14.37 -12.82 0.89
C GLU A 437 15.44 -13.89 0.65
N GLU A 438 16.73 -13.53 0.72
CA GLU A 438 17.83 -14.49 0.58
C GLU A 438 17.81 -15.54 1.69
N ALA A 439 17.56 -15.13 2.93
CA ALA A 439 17.54 -16.03 4.09
C ALA A 439 16.29 -16.90 4.18
N THR A 440 15.12 -16.35 3.81
CA THR A 440 13.84 -17.06 3.96
C THR A 440 13.34 -17.72 2.69
N LYS A 441 13.86 -17.32 1.52
CA LYS A 441 13.38 -17.70 0.18
C LYS A 441 11.89 -17.40 -0.06
N LYS A 442 11.33 -16.46 0.70
CA LYS A 442 9.94 -16.02 0.56
C LYS A 442 9.84 -14.77 -0.30
N ASP A 443 8.72 -14.62 -1.00
CA ASP A 443 8.38 -13.40 -1.73
C ASP A 443 7.83 -12.32 -0.78
N ILE A 444 8.74 -11.50 -0.26
CA ILE A 444 8.38 -10.40 0.66
C ILE A 444 7.89 -9.20 -0.15
N ALA A 445 8.44 -8.97 -1.34
CA ALA A 445 7.97 -7.94 -2.24
C ALA A 445 6.51 -8.16 -2.67
N GLY A 446 6.13 -9.39 -3.03
CA GLY A 446 4.74 -9.75 -3.36
C GLY A 446 3.79 -9.48 -2.20
N ALA A 447 4.17 -9.82 -0.97
CA ALA A 447 3.37 -9.52 0.22
C ALA A 447 3.14 -8.01 0.42
N ILE A 448 4.11 -7.16 0.06
CA ILE A 448 3.95 -5.69 0.09
C ILE A 448 2.95 -5.24 -0.97
N ILE A 449 2.99 -5.80 -2.18
CA ILE A 449 2.03 -5.45 -3.24
C ILE A 449 0.61 -5.91 -2.88
N GLU A 450 0.45 -7.12 -2.32
CA GLU A 450 -0.82 -7.61 -1.79
C GLU A 450 -1.39 -6.70 -0.69
N CYS A 451 -0.51 -6.12 0.14
CA CYS A 451 -0.92 -5.12 1.11
C CYS A 451 -1.51 -3.87 0.44
N ILE A 452 -0.95 -3.43 -0.69
CA ILE A 452 -1.47 -2.29 -1.45
C ILE A 452 -2.84 -2.63 -2.04
N GLU A 453 -2.95 -3.74 -2.77
CA GLU A 453 -4.22 -4.20 -3.37
C GLU A 453 -5.35 -4.27 -2.35
N ALA A 454 -5.07 -4.75 -1.14
CA ALA A 454 -6.06 -4.91 -0.09
C ALA A 454 -6.49 -3.61 0.59
N ASN A 455 -5.74 -2.52 0.43
CA ASN A 455 -5.94 -1.27 1.18
C ASN A 455 -6.16 -0.03 0.30
N VAL A 456 -5.84 -0.08 -1.00
CA VAL A 456 -6.19 1.00 -1.94
C VAL A 456 -7.72 1.11 -2.04
N PRO A 457 -8.31 2.26 -1.70
CA PRO A 457 -9.76 2.42 -1.78
C PRO A 457 -10.26 2.34 -3.22
N THR A 458 -11.41 1.70 -3.39
CA THR A 458 -12.11 1.59 -4.68
C THR A 458 -13.35 2.48 -4.71
N ILE A 459 -13.94 2.79 -3.56
CA ILE A 459 -15.15 3.60 -3.42
C ILE A 459 -14.84 4.82 -2.56
N TYR A 460 -15.08 5.99 -3.11
CA TYR A 460 -14.94 7.28 -2.44
C TYR A 460 -16.33 7.90 -2.26
N ARG A 461 -16.48 8.65 -1.15
CA ARG A 461 -17.62 9.55 -0.97
C ARG A 461 -17.13 10.96 -0.97
N VAL A 462 -17.48 11.68 -2.02
CA VAL A 462 -17.22 13.11 -2.10
C VAL A 462 -18.24 13.77 -1.19
N SER A 463 -17.77 14.37 -0.09
CA SER A 463 -18.60 15.29 0.67
C SER A 463 -18.99 16.41 -0.28
N GLN A 464 -20.28 16.61 -0.52
CA GLN A 464 -20.76 17.88 -1.07
C GLN A 464 -20.52 18.95 0.01
N ARG A 465 -19.28 19.43 0.11
CA ARG A 465 -19.01 20.69 0.78
C ARG A 465 -19.48 21.75 -0.20
N GLY A 466 -20.64 22.32 0.10
CA GLY A 466 -21.09 23.58 -0.49
C GLY A 466 -20.19 24.74 -0.10
#